data_AF-A0A7C2NBF5-F1
#
_entry.id   AF-A0A7C2NBF5-F1
#
_cell.length_a   1.000
_cell.length_b   1.000
_cell.length_c   1.000
_cell.angle_alpha   90.00
_cell.angle_beta   90.00
_cell.angle_gamma   90.00
#
_symmetry.space_group_name_H-M   'P 1'
#
loop_
_entity.id
_entity.type
_entity.pdbx_description
1 polymer ?
#
loop_
_entity_poly.entity_id
_entity_poly.type
_entity_poly.pdbx_seq_one_letter_code
_entity_poly.pdbx_strand_id
1 'polypeptide(L)'
;WAYRRLYWEAGMLGQLLYLEAEAAGLQGTGIGCFFDDDVHQLIGLDPEGAWQDLYHFTVGKAVLDERLQTEPAYAHLAASRFV
;
A
#
# COMPACT_ATOMS: atom_id res chain seq x y z
N TRP A 1 -9.76 -18.49 10.09
CA TRP A 1 -9.38 -18.88 8.72
C TRP A 1 -9.68 -17.77 7.71
N ALA A 2 -10.84 -17.10 7.78
CA ALA A 2 -11.24 -16.04 6.85
C ALA A 2 -10.32 -14.80 6.90
N TYR A 3 -9.97 -14.31 8.09
CA TYR A 3 -9.14 -13.09 8.27
C TYR A 3 -7.89 -13.07 7.39
N ARG A 4 -7.02 -14.09 7.50
CA ARG A 4 -5.78 -14.15 6.70
C ARG A 4 -6.04 -14.15 5.20
N ARG A 5 -7.09 -14.84 4.76
CA ARG A 5 -7.45 -14.93 3.35
C ARG A 5 -7.95 -13.58 2.81
N LEU A 6 -8.74 -12.84 3.60
CA LEU A 6 -9.19 -11.50 3.24
C LEU A 6 -8.01 -10.55 2.99
N TYR A 7 -6.97 -10.59 3.84
CA TYR A 7 -5.77 -9.79 3.62
C TYR A 7 -4.93 -10.23 2.42
N TRP A 8 -4.91 -11.53 2.08
CA TRP A 8 -4.28 -12.00 0.86
C TRP A 8 -5.02 -11.51 -0.39
N GLU A 9 -6.34 -11.62 -0.40
CA GLU A 9 -7.19 -11.14 -1.49
C GLU A 9 -7.08 -9.62 -1.64
N ALA A 10 -7.10 -8.87 -0.52
CA ALA A 10 -6.88 -7.42 -0.53
C ALA A 10 -5.49 -7.04 -1.06
N GLY A 11 -4.44 -7.78 -0.69
CA GLY A 11 -3.10 -7.58 -1.24
C GLY A 11 -3.01 -7.84 -2.74
N MET A 12 -3.71 -8.86 -3.26
CA MET A 12 -3.79 -9.13 -4.70
C MET A 12 -4.51 -7.99 -5.44
N LEU A 13 -5.62 -7.48 -4.87
CA LEU A 13 -6.33 -6.33 -5.41
C LEU A 13 -5.46 -5.07 -5.38
N GLY A 14 -4.71 -4.85 -4.30
CA GLY A 14 -3.74 -3.77 -4.19
C GLY A 14 -2.69 -3.80 -5.31
N GLN A 15 -2.14 -4.98 -5.59
CA GLN A 15 -1.18 -5.16 -6.69
C GLN A 15 -1.79 -4.83 -8.06
N LEU A 16 -3.04 -5.24 -8.29
CA LEU A 16 -3.75 -4.87 -9.52
C LEU A 16 -3.90 -3.34 -9.62
N LEU A 17 -4.33 -2.68 -8.54
CA LEU A 17 -4.48 -1.22 -8.51
C LEU A 17 -3.16 -0.48 -8.77
N TYR A 18 -2.03 -0.99 -8.29
CA TYR A 18 -0.72 -0.43 -8.62
C TYR A 18 -0.45 -0.49 -10.14
N LEU A 19 -0.70 -1.63 -10.78
CA LEU A 19 -0.45 -1.80 -12.20
C LEU A 19 -1.38 -0.94 -13.07
N GLU A 20 -2.65 -0.85 -12.69
CA GLU A 20 -3.63 -0.01 -13.39
C GLU A 20 -3.33 1.48 -13.23
N ALA A 21 -2.86 1.91 -12.05
CA ALA A 21 -2.41 3.28 -11.84
C ALA A 21 -1.23 3.61 -12.78
N GLU A 22 -0.21 2.76 -12.84
CA GLU A 22 0.93 2.93 -13.75
C GLU A 22 0.50 2.93 -15.22
N ALA A 23 -0.40 2.02 -15.62
CA ALA A 23 -0.96 2.01 -16.98
C ALA A 23 -1.70 3.31 -17.33
N ALA A 24 -2.33 3.96 -16.34
CA ALA A 24 -2.98 5.26 -16.48
C ALA A 24 -1.99 6.45 -16.38
N GLY A 25 -0.68 6.21 -16.23
CA GLY A 25 0.32 7.27 -16.06
C GLY A 25 0.30 7.93 -14.68
N LEU A 26 -0.18 7.21 -13.67
CA LEU A 26 -0.26 7.59 -12.26
C LEU A 26 0.54 6.61 -11.40
N GLN A 27 0.67 6.90 -10.11
CA GLN A 27 1.27 6.02 -9.12
C GLN A 27 0.21 5.60 -8.11
N GLY A 28 0.28 4.33 -7.70
CA GLY A 28 -0.47 3.80 -6.58
C GLY A 28 0.34 3.84 -5.30
N THR A 29 -0.31 3.87 -4.15
CA THR A 29 0.32 3.55 -2.85
C THR A 29 -0.72 2.91 -1.94
N GLY A 30 -0.49 1.64 -1.63
CA GLY A 30 -1.18 0.91 -0.60
C GLY A 30 -0.68 1.30 0.78
N ILE A 31 -1.61 1.47 1.71
CA ILE A 31 -1.37 1.99 3.05
C ILE A 31 -1.63 0.86 4.04
N GLY A 32 -0.62 0.53 4.84
CA GLY A 32 -0.66 -0.55 5.83
C GLY A 32 -1.03 -0.11 7.25
N CYS A 33 -1.29 1.18 7.46
CA CYS A 33 -1.80 1.71 8.73
C CYS A 33 -3.33 1.83 8.67
N PHE A 34 -3.97 1.51 9.80
CA PHE A 34 -5.42 1.46 9.93
C PHE A 34 -5.94 2.85 10.30
N PHE A 35 -6.68 3.47 9.37
CA PHE A 35 -7.44 4.71 9.58
C PHE A 35 -8.95 4.44 9.57
N ASP A 36 -9.35 3.23 9.94
CA ASP A 36 -10.67 2.66 9.68
C ASP A 36 -11.79 3.54 10.25
N ASP A 37 -11.69 3.96 11.51
CA ASP A 37 -12.72 4.80 12.16
C ASP A 37 -12.87 6.18 11.48
N ASP A 38 -11.74 6.84 11.19
CA ASP A 38 -11.72 8.15 10.54
C ASP A 38 -12.25 8.06 9.10
N VAL A 39 -11.89 7.00 8.37
CA VAL A 39 -12.36 6.75 7.02
C VAL A 39 -13.85 6.43 7.04
N HIS A 40 -14.30 5.51 7.90
CA HIS A 40 -15.72 5.18 8.06
C HIS A 40 -16.54 6.43 8.34
N GLN A 41 -16.11 7.28 9.27
CA GLN A 41 -16.76 8.55 9.56
C GLN A 41 -16.79 9.46 8.33
N LEU A 42 -15.67 9.60 7.62
CA LEU A 42 -15.54 10.46 6.45
C LEU A 42 -16.47 10.05 5.29
N ILE A 43 -16.64 8.75 5.05
CA ILE A 43 -17.49 8.23 3.98
C ILE A 43 -18.91 7.87 4.42
N GLY A 44 -19.25 8.16 5.69
CA GLY A 44 -20.60 7.96 6.24
C GLY A 44 -20.98 6.51 6.47
N LEU A 45 -20.00 5.63 6.72
CA LEU A 45 -20.25 4.27 7.18
C LEU A 45 -20.56 4.25 8.68
N ASP A 46 -21.48 3.35 9.05
CA ASP A 46 -21.84 3.11 10.44
C ASP A 46 -20.68 2.41 11.16
N PRO A 47 -20.14 2.99 12.26
CA PRO A 47 -19.07 2.37 13.05
C PRO A 47 -19.48 1.02 13.67
N GLU A 48 -20.77 0.79 13.91
CA GLU A 48 -21.31 -0.47 14.43
C GLU A 48 -21.83 -1.39 13.30
N GLY A 49 -21.59 -1.01 12.05
CA GLY A 49 -22.06 -1.67 10.85
C GLY A 49 -21.31 -2.97 10.49
N ALA A 50 -21.73 -3.59 9.39
CA ALA A 50 -21.14 -4.84 8.88
C ALA A 50 -19.91 -4.63 7.97
N TRP A 51 -19.39 -3.39 7.88
CA TRP A 51 -18.27 -3.03 7.01
C TRP A 51 -16.99 -2.91 7.82
N GLN A 52 -15.91 -3.46 7.26
CA GLN A 52 -14.58 -3.37 7.85
C GLN A 52 -13.56 -3.02 6.77
N ASP A 53 -12.79 -1.98 7.03
CA ASP A 53 -11.64 -1.64 6.21
C ASP A 53 -10.55 -2.72 6.34
N LEU A 54 -10.07 -3.20 5.19
CA LEU A 54 -9.02 -4.22 5.11
C LEU A 54 -7.73 -3.66 4.53
N TYR A 55 -7.85 -2.68 3.63
CA TYR A 55 -6.72 -2.14 2.90
C TYR A 55 -7.07 -0.76 2.34
N HIS A 56 -6.28 0.25 2.70
CA HIS A 56 -6.38 1.58 2.11
C HIS A 56 -5.43 1.70 0.93
N PHE A 57 -5.89 2.38 -0.11
CA PHE A 57 -5.12 2.57 -1.33
C PHE A 57 -5.32 3.98 -1.86
N THR A 58 -4.22 4.60 -2.29
CA THR A 58 -4.21 5.94 -2.86
C THR A 58 -3.67 5.89 -4.28
N VAL A 59 -4.19 6.77 -5.13
CA VAL A 59 -3.73 6.94 -6.52
C VAL A 59 -3.52 8.43 -6.76
N GLY A 60 -2.45 8.78 -7.46
CA GLY A 60 -2.17 10.17 -7.82
C GLY A 60 -0.91 10.31 -8.65
N LYS A 61 -0.53 11.56 -8.94
CA LYS A 61 0.79 11.85 -9.51
C LYS A 61 1.81 11.90 -8.39
N ALA A 62 2.88 11.14 -8.53
CA ALA A 62 4.02 11.22 -7.65
C ALA A 62 4.68 12.59 -7.74
N VAL A 63 5.04 13.12 -6.58
CA VAL A 63 5.96 14.25 -6.45
C VAL A 63 7.32 13.66 -6.12
N LEU A 64 8.33 13.95 -6.95
CA LEU A 64 9.68 13.46 -6.74
C LEU A 64 10.29 14.17 -5.52
N ASP A 65 10.74 13.40 -4.54
CA ASP A 65 11.52 13.91 -3.41
C ASP A 65 13.01 13.72 -3.68
N GLU A 66 13.70 14.82 -3.97
CA GLU A 66 15.14 14.83 -4.30
C GLU A 66 16.04 14.40 -3.13
N ARG A 67 15.50 14.26 -1.92
CA ARG A 67 16.23 13.74 -0.76
C ARG A 67 16.39 12.21 -0.80
N LEU A 68 15.57 11.52 -1.61
CA LEU A 68 15.64 10.06 -1.73
C LEU A 68 16.90 9.65 -2.49
N GLN A 69 17.67 8.73 -1.91
CA GLN A 69 18.87 8.16 -2.52
C GLN A 69 18.61 6.73 -2.98
N THR A 70 19.02 6.42 -4.20
CA THR A 70 18.92 5.09 -4.81
C THR A 70 20.25 4.35 -4.65
N GLU A 71 20.51 3.87 -3.44
CA GLU A 71 21.63 2.97 -3.15
C GLU A 71 21.23 1.51 -3.43
N PRO A 72 22.15 0.65 -3.89
CA PRO A 72 21.88 -0.77 -4.01
C PRO A 72 21.59 -1.41 -2.65
N ALA A 73 20.84 -2.51 -2.65
CA ALA A 73 20.56 -3.27 -1.44
C ALA A 73 21.89 -3.66 -0.76
N TYR A 74 22.00 -3.35 0.54
CA TYR A 74 23.20 -3.61 1.33
C TYR A 74 24.49 -2.94 0.81
N ALA A 75 24.42 -1.74 0.22
CA ALA A 75 25.57 -0.99 -0.30
C ALA A 75 26.76 -0.84 0.69
N HIS A 76 26.49 -0.91 1.99
CA HIS A 76 27.48 -0.81 3.07
C HIS A 76 28.21 -2.13 3.38
N LEU A 77 27.78 -3.27 2.82
CA LEU A 77 28.41 -4.57 3.03
C LEU A 77 29.49 -4.83 1.97
N ALA A 78 30.67 -5.25 2.42
CA ALA A 78 31.72 -5.74 1.52
C ALA A 78 31.25 -7.01 0.79
N ALA A 79 31.53 -7.09 -0.52
CA ALA A 79 31.13 -8.20 -1.38
C ALA A 79 31.63 -9.59 -0.91
N SER A 80 32.64 -9.64 -0.05
CA SER A 80 33.21 -10.88 0.52
C SER A 80 32.28 -11.65 1.47
N ARG A 81 31.10 -11.12 1.83
CA ARG A 81 30.12 -11.80 2.68
C ARG A 81 29.10 -12.66 1.92
N PHE A 82 29.15 -12.68 0.60
CA PHE A 82 28.25 -13.49 -0.25
C PHE A 82 28.92 -14.75 -0.83
N VAL A 83 30.10 -15.14 -0.31
CA VAL A 83 30.80 -16.41 -0.64
C VAL A 83 30.70 -17.36 0.54
#